data_AF-A0A2E0PMU9-F1
#
_entry.id   AF-A0A2E0PMU9-F1
#
_cell.length_a   1.000
_cell.length_b   1.000
_cell.length_c   1.000
_cell.angle_alpha   90.00
_cell.angle_beta   90.00
_cell.angle_gamma   90.00
#
_symmetry.space_group_name_H-M   'P 1'
#
loop_
_entity.id
_entity.type
_entity.pdbx_description
1 polymer ?
#
loop_
_entity_poly.entity_id
_entity_poly.type
_entity_poly.pdbx_seq_one_letter_code
_entity_poly.pdbx_strand_id
1 'polypeptide(L)' 'AVEDPVHVHDLHATMLQLLGFDHEQLTYRYAGRDFRLTDVHGKVVTPLIA' A
#
# COMPACT_ATOMS: atom_id res chain seq x y z
N ALA A 1 -5.39 21.07 13.42
CA ALA A 1 -4.75 20.40 12.28
C ALA A 1 -4.56 18.93 12.67
N VAL A 2 -4.60 18.00 11.70
CA VAL A 2 -4.31 16.58 11.97
C VAL A 2 -2.79 16.40 11.85
N GLU A 3 -2.16 15.81 12.87
CA GLU A 3 -0.76 15.41 12.82
C GLU A 3 -0.62 14.08 12.07
N ASP A 4 0.40 13.98 11.20
CA ASP A 4 0.79 12.78 10.45
C ASP A 4 -0.35 12.03 9.73
N PRO A 5 -1.07 12.68 8.80
CA PRO A 5 -2.13 12.03 8.04
C PRO A 5 -1.56 10.89 7.19
N VAL A 6 -2.14 9.70 7.34
CA VAL A 6 -1.81 8.52 6.53
C VAL A 6 -2.90 8.30 5.49
N HIS A 7 -2.50 8.09 4.24
CA HIS A 7 -3.42 7.71 3.18
C HIS A 7 -3.79 6.23 3.27
N VAL A 8 -5.02 5.88 2.85
CA VAL A 8 -5.51 4.49 2.94
C VAL A 8 -4.65 3.50 2.14
N HIS A 9 -4.06 3.95 1.03
CA HIS A 9 -3.16 3.11 0.23
C HIS A 9 -1.84 2.79 0.95
N ASP A 10 -1.33 3.72 1.76
CA ASP A 10 -0.11 3.54 2.54
C ASP A 10 -0.35 2.60 3.73
N LEU A 11 -1.54 2.70 4.34
CA LEU A 11 -1.98 1.78 5.37
C LEU A 11 -2.08 0.34 4.84
N HIS A 12 -2.72 0.15 3.68
CA HIS A 12 -2.82 -1.17 3.05
C HIS A 12 -1.45 -1.73 2.63
N ALA A 13 -0.55 -0.89 2.10
CA ALA A 13 0.83 -1.27 1.81
C ALA A 13 1.56 -1.78 3.06
N THR A 14 1.39 -1.06 4.18
CA THR A 14 1.98 -1.43 5.46
C THR A 14 1.41 -2.75 6.00
N MET A 15 0.09 -2.97 5.90
CA MET A 15 -0.53 -4.23 6.30
C MET A 15 0.00 -5.42 5.49
N LEU A 16 0.09 -5.28 4.17
CA LEU A 16 0.59 -6.34 3.29
C LEU A 16 2.05 -6.68 3.61
N GLN A 17 2.88 -5.67 3.85
CA GLN A 17 4.26 -5.83 4.31
C GLN A 17 4.35 -6.64 5.61
N LEU A 18 3.51 -6.34 6.61
CA LEU A 18 3.49 -7.05 7.89
C LEU A 18 3.03 -8.50 7.76
N LEU A 19 2.20 -8.80 6.76
CA LEU A 19 1.77 -10.16 6.42
C LEU A 19 2.81 -10.92 5.57
N GLY A 20 3.94 -10.29 5.22
CA GLY A 20 5.01 -10.88 4.42
C GLY A 20 4.79 -10.80 2.91
N PHE A 21 3.87 -9.96 2.44
CA PHE A 21 3.60 -9.75 1.02
C PHE A 21 4.24 -8.45 0.51
N ASP A 22 4.83 -8.53 -0.68
CA ASP A 22 5.21 -7.35 -1.46
C ASP A 22 3.98 -6.84 -2.23
N HIS A 23 3.44 -5.70 -1.79
CA HIS A 23 2.24 -5.13 -2.39
C HIS A 23 2.45 -4.66 -3.85
N GLU A 24 3.69 -4.41 -4.28
CA GLU A 24 3.99 -4.02 -5.66
C GLU A 24 3.87 -5.20 -6.62
N GLN A 25 4.11 -6.42 -6.12
CA GLN A 25 3.95 -7.65 -6.89
C GLN A 25 2.51 -8.12 -6.99
N LEU A 26 1.61 -7.62 -6.13
CA LEU A 26 0.16 -7.87 -6.19
C LEU A 26 -0.52 -6.99 -7.25
N THR A 27 0.04 -6.98 -8.45
CA THR A 27 -0.47 -6.25 -9.62
C THR A 27 -1.21 -7.20 -10.54
N TYR A 28 -2.42 -6.83 -10.98
CA TYR A 28 -3.19 -7.57 -11.97
C TYR A 28 -3.69 -6.67 -13.10
N ARG A 29 -3.71 -7.20 -14.32
CA ARG A 29 -4.18 -6.47 -15.52
C ARG A 29 -5.69 -6.60 -15.65
N TYR A 30 -6.41 -5.48 -15.65
CA TYR A 30 -7.85 -5.42 -15.88
C TYR A 30 -8.19 -4.23 -16.80
N ALA A 31 -9.11 -4.43 -17.75
CA ALA A 31 -9.53 -3.39 -18.70
C ALA A 31 -8.36 -2.61 -19.36
N GLY A 32 -7.25 -3.31 -19.66
CA GLY A 32 -6.06 -2.72 -20.27
C GLY A 32 -5.14 -1.95 -19.33
N ARG A 33 -5.45 -1.83 -18.04
CA ARG A 33 -4.64 -1.14 -17.02
C ARG A 33 -4.15 -2.10 -15.94
N ASP A 34 -2.99 -1.78 -15.37
CA ASP A 34 -2.45 -2.52 -14.23
C ASP A 34 -3.06 -1.95 -12.94
N PHE A 35 -3.72 -2.82 -12.17
CA PHE A 35 -4.35 -2.51 -10.90
C PHE A 35 -3.56 -3.11 -9.75
N ARG A 36 -3.44 -2.35 -8.67
CA ARG A 36 -2.82 -2.77 -7.41
C ARG A 36 -3.79 -2.53 -6.26
N LEU A 37 -3.75 -3.41 -5.27
CA LEU A 37 -4.59 -3.30 -4.06
C LEU A 37 -4.29 -2.02 -3.25
N THR A 38 -3.05 -1.53 -3.35
CA THR A 38 -2.52 -0.33 -2.69
C THR A 38 -2.47 0.88 -3.63
N ASP A 39 -3.24 0.86 -4.72
CA ASP A 39 -3.18 1.88 -5.77
C ASP A 39 -1.77 2.01 -6.40
N VAL A 40 -1.57 2.99 -7.27
CA VAL A 40 -0.29 3.28 -7.92
C VAL A 40 0.74 3.97 -7.00
N HIS A 41 0.34 4.41 -5.80
CA HIS A 41 1.16 5.24 -4.91
C HIS A 41 1.37 4.71 -3.49
N GLY A 42 0.91 3.49 -3.15
CA GLY A 42 1.08 2.94 -1.81
C GLY A 42 2.55 2.88 -1.38
N LYS A 43 2.86 3.46 -0.22
CA LYS A 43 4.16 3.40 0.45
C LYS A 43 4.03 2.77 1.83
N VAL A 44 4.99 1.92 2.18
CA VAL A 44 5.07 1.37 3.54
C VAL A 44 5.37 2.48 4.54
N VAL A 45 4.52 2.60 5.56
CA VAL A 45 4.65 3.56 6.65
C VAL A 45 5.56 2.96 7.71
N THR A 46 6.87 3.15 7.55
CA THR A 46 7.89 2.62 8.48
C THR A 46 7.72 3.05 9.93
N PRO A 47 7.21 4.26 10.27
CA PRO A 47 6.95 4.64 11.67
C PRO A 47 5.90 3.76 12.39
N LEU A 48 5.07 3.02 11.65
CA LEU A 48 4.06 2.12 12.23
C LEU A 48 4.61 0.72 12.54
N ILE A 49 5.83 0.41 12.13
CA ILE A 49 6.46 -0.91 12.29
C ILE A 49 7.41 -0.86 13.49
N ALA A 50 7.30 -1.85 14.38
CA ALA A 50 8.06 -1.95 15.64
C ALA A 50 9.38 -2.71 15.50
#